data_AF-A0A9W9H6S0-F1
#
_entry.id   AF-A0A9W9H6S0-F1
#
_cell.length_a   1.000
_cell.length_b   1.000
_cell.length_c   1.000
_cell.angle_alpha   90.00
_cell.angle_beta   90.00
_cell.angle_gamma   90.00
#
_symmetry.space_group_name_H-M   'P 1'
#
loop_
_entity.id
_entity.type
_entity.pdbx_description
1 polymer ?
#
loop_
_entity_poly.entity_id
_entity_poly.type
_entity_poly.pdbx_seq_one_letter_code
_entity_poly.pdbx_strand_id
1 'polypeptide(L)'
;MQLTYQSITAFVAFALFNCATAAPTAEAASGAVAWADPWDCHRFYECPAGGTPVLKTCGPGTAFQEKTMVCDYEHLVASCWRH
;
A
#
# COMPACT_ATOMS: atom_id res chain seq x y z
N MET A 1 -9.12 50.00 -16.10
CA MET A 1 -9.55 48.83 -15.30
C MET A 1 -9.60 47.50 -16.10
N GLN A 2 -9.11 47.45 -17.35
CA GLN A 2 -9.06 46.20 -18.15
C GLN A 2 -7.72 45.44 -18.03
N LEU A 3 -6.60 46.14 -17.77
CA LEU A 3 -5.27 45.51 -17.63
C LEU A 3 -5.16 44.58 -16.42
N THR A 4 -5.91 44.83 -15.35
CA THR A 4 -5.96 43.97 -14.16
C THR A 4 -6.82 42.73 -14.37
N TYR A 5 -7.82 42.77 -15.25
CA TYR A 5 -8.70 41.62 -15.51
C TYR A 5 -7.98 40.52 -16.32
N GLN A 6 -7.19 40.92 -17.31
CA GLN A 6 -6.40 40.01 -18.15
C GLN A 6 -5.31 39.26 -17.36
N SER A 7 -4.66 39.93 -16.40
CA SER A 7 -3.68 39.29 -15.52
C SER A 7 -4.35 38.32 -14.53
N ILE A 8 -5.50 38.68 -13.97
CA ILE A 8 -6.26 37.79 -13.07
C ILE A 8 -6.73 36.53 -13.82
N THR A 9 -7.24 36.64 -15.04
CA THR A 9 -7.65 35.48 -15.85
C THR A 9 -6.48 34.53 -16.17
N ALA A 10 -5.27 35.07 -16.37
CA ALA A 10 -4.08 34.27 -16.64
C ALA A 10 -3.61 33.49 -15.40
N PHE A 11 -3.63 34.10 -14.21
CA PHE A 11 -3.26 33.44 -12.96
C PHE A 11 -4.24 32.31 -12.58
N VAL A 12 -5.54 32.53 -12.77
CA VAL A 12 -6.57 31.51 -12.49
C VAL A 12 -6.44 30.32 -13.45
N ALA A 13 -6.19 30.57 -14.75
CA ALA A 13 -5.98 29.50 -15.72
C ALA A 13 -4.75 28.64 -15.40
N PHE A 14 -3.65 29.25 -14.95
CA PHE A 14 -2.43 28.53 -14.53
C PHE A 14 -2.63 27.66 -13.29
N ALA A 15 -3.42 28.12 -12.32
CA ALA A 15 -3.74 27.35 -11.12
C ALA A 15 -4.62 26.12 -11.42
N LEU A 16 -5.55 26.24 -12.37
CA LEU A 16 -6.38 25.12 -12.82
C LEU A 16 -5.60 24.11 -13.66
N PHE A 17 -4.59 24.55 -14.42
CA PHE A 17 -3.79 23.68 -15.28
C PHE A 17 -2.82 22.76 -14.52
N ASN A 18 -2.37 23.18 -13.33
CA ASN A 18 -1.40 22.41 -12.53
C ASN A 18 -2.02 21.27 -11.69
N CYS A 19 -3.34 21.07 -11.72
CA CYS A 19 -3.98 19.98 -10.96
C CYS A 19 -4.03 18.64 -11.73
N ALA A 20 -3.55 18.59 -12.98
CA ALA A 20 -3.84 17.47 -13.89
C ALA A 20 -2.66 16.54 -14.23
N THR A 21 -1.47 16.67 -13.62
CA THR A 21 -0.35 15.75 -13.92
C THR A 21 0.14 14.91 -12.74
N ALA A 22 -0.65 14.79 -11.66
CA ALA A 22 -0.55 13.61 -10.81
C ALA A 22 -1.16 12.41 -11.56
N ALA A 23 -0.52 12.00 -12.65
CA ALA A 23 -0.71 10.67 -13.18
C ALA A 23 -0.32 9.70 -12.06
N PRO A 24 -1.14 8.69 -11.72
CA PRO A 24 -0.66 7.62 -10.86
C PRO A 24 0.41 6.90 -11.68
N THR A 25 1.66 7.26 -11.46
CA THR A 25 2.73 6.36 -11.87
C THR A 25 2.47 5.07 -11.11
N ALA A 26 2.57 3.95 -11.80
CA ALA A 26 2.44 2.62 -11.21
C ALA A 26 3.67 2.33 -10.34
N GLU A 27 3.99 3.25 -9.42
CA GLU A 27 5.03 3.13 -8.43
C GLU A 27 4.39 2.78 -7.10
N ALA A 28 4.80 1.62 -6.61
CA ALA A 28 4.60 1.09 -5.28
C ALA A 28 3.24 0.46 -4.98
N ALA A 29 3.33 -0.83 -4.66
CA ALA A 29 2.50 -1.50 -3.68
C ALA A 29 2.59 -0.85 -2.27
N SER A 30 2.60 0.48 -2.17
CA SER A 30 2.69 1.26 -0.93
C SER A 30 1.30 1.49 -0.35
N GLY A 31 0.65 0.42 0.09
CA GLY A 31 -0.65 0.52 0.74
C GLY A 31 -1.26 -0.81 1.12
N ALA A 32 -0.73 -1.92 0.60
CA ALA A 32 -1.09 -3.24 1.10
C ALA A 32 -0.49 -3.42 2.50
N VAL A 33 -1.30 -3.22 3.53
CA VAL A 33 -0.89 -3.50 4.92
C VAL A 33 -1.14 -4.97 5.17
N ALA A 34 -0.10 -5.72 5.55
CA ALA A 34 -0.22 -7.11 5.92
C ALA A 34 0.30 -7.38 7.34
N TRP A 35 -0.36 -8.27 8.07
CA TRP A 35 0.00 -8.65 9.45
C TRP A 35 -0.22 -10.14 9.71
N ALA A 36 0.58 -10.72 10.61
CA ALA A 36 0.46 -12.13 10.96
C ALA A 36 -0.86 -12.43 11.70
N ASP A 37 -1.39 -13.64 11.50
CA ASP A 37 -2.44 -14.15 12.38
C ASP A 37 -1.84 -14.57 13.74
N PRO A 38 -2.49 -14.22 14.88
CA PRO A 38 -1.96 -14.50 16.20
C PRO A 38 -2.10 -15.97 16.64
N TRP A 39 -2.90 -16.78 15.93
CA TRP A 39 -3.13 -18.19 16.26
C TRP A 39 -2.41 -19.14 15.31
N ASP A 40 -2.19 -18.73 14.06
CA ASP A 40 -1.51 -19.55 13.05
C ASP A 40 -0.48 -18.73 12.27
N CYS A 41 0.80 -19.04 12.49
CA CYS A 41 1.91 -18.35 11.86
C CYS A 41 2.00 -18.57 10.34
N HIS A 42 1.27 -19.56 9.79
CA HIS A 42 1.14 -19.79 8.35
C HIS A 42 0.09 -18.87 7.71
N ARG A 43 -0.68 -18.13 8.51
CA ARG A 43 -1.77 -17.28 8.05
C ARG A 43 -1.46 -15.81 8.29
N PHE A 44 -1.93 -14.98 7.39
CA PHE A 44 -1.75 -13.54 7.47
C PHE A 44 -2.93 -12.81 6.86
N TYR A 45 -3.20 -11.62 7.35
CA TYR A 45 -4.20 -10.73 6.76
C TYR A 45 -3.51 -9.79 5.80
N GLU A 46 -4.10 -9.60 4.62
CA GLU A 46 -3.65 -8.62 3.64
C GLU A 46 -4.79 -7.64 3.38
N CYS A 47 -4.54 -6.35 3.60
CA CYS A 47 -5.50 -5.29 3.37
C CYS A 47 -5.17 -4.56 2.06
N PRO A 48 -5.93 -4.79 0.97
CA PRO A 48 -5.75 -4.02 -0.25
C PRO A 48 -6.12 -2.55 -0.03
N ALA A 49 -5.52 -1.64 -0.79
CA ALA A 49 -5.76 -0.20 -0.64
C ALA A 49 -7.25 0.13 -0.75
N GLY A 50 -7.85 0.62 0.36
CA GLY A 50 -9.27 0.97 0.43
C GLY A 50 -10.24 -0.22 0.49
N GLY A 51 -9.75 -1.44 0.74
CA GLY A 51 -10.58 -2.66 0.82
C GLY A 51 -10.65 -3.27 2.21
N THR A 52 -11.23 -4.46 2.28
CA THR A 52 -11.33 -5.25 3.52
C THR A 52 -10.15 -6.20 3.66
N PRO A 53 -9.64 -6.44 4.89
CA PRO A 53 -8.58 -7.40 5.10
C PRO A 53 -9.02 -8.81 4.70
N VAL A 54 -8.17 -9.49 3.94
CA VAL A 54 -8.39 -10.86 3.48
C VAL A 54 -7.40 -11.77 4.20
N LEU A 55 -7.92 -12.82 4.84
CA LEU A 55 -7.08 -13.87 5.42
C LEU A 55 -6.50 -14.73 4.30
N LYS A 56 -5.18 -14.77 4.22
CA LYS A 56 -4.40 -15.61 3.31
C LYS A 56 -3.58 -16.62 4.11
N THR A 57 -3.16 -17.66 3.42
CA THR A 57 -2.32 -18.72 3.98
C THR A 57 -1.12 -18.89 3.07
N CYS A 58 0.06 -18.95 3.67
CA CYS A 58 1.32 -19.21 2.98
C CYS A 58 1.35 -20.63 2.41
N GLY A 59 2.26 -20.88 1.47
CA GLY A 59 2.46 -22.21 0.92
C GLY A 59 2.95 -23.21 1.99
N PRO A 60 2.86 -24.52 1.72
CA PRO A 60 3.34 -25.54 2.64
C PRO A 60 4.84 -25.35 2.97
N GLY A 61 5.19 -25.40 4.26
CA GLY A 61 6.55 -25.20 4.76
C GLY A 61 7.01 -23.73 4.82
N THR A 62 6.08 -22.79 4.61
CA THR A 62 6.36 -21.35 4.67
C THR A 62 5.39 -20.63 5.59
N ALA A 63 5.86 -19.56 6.22
CA ALA A 63 5.15 -18.78 7.20
C ALA A 63 5.30 -17.28 6.94
N PHE A 64 4.35 -16.50 7.45
CA PHE A 64 4.35 -15.06 7.19
C PHE A 64 5.40 -14.34 8.02
N GLN A 65 6.34 -13.69 7.35
CA GLN A 65 7.40 -12.92 7.97
C GLN A 65 7.03 -11.42 8.01
N GLU A 66 6.62 -10.92 9.18
CA GLU A 66 6.14 -9.53 9.34
C GLU A 66 7.19 -8.46 8.97
N LYS A 67 8.49 -8.77 9.14
CA LYS A 67 9.60 -7.85 8.82
C LYS A 67 9.71 -7.55 7.32
N THR A 68 9.39 -8.54 6.50
CA THR A 68 9.54 -8.49 5.03
C THR A 68 8.19 -8.48 4.33
N MET A 69 7.10 -8.69 5.07
CA MET A 69 5.72 -8.83 4.57
C MET A 69 5.56 -9.90 3.47
N VAL A 70 6.35 -10.97 3.56
CA VAL A 70 6.31 -12.10 2.61
C VAL A 70 6.28 -13.44 3.34
N CYS A 71 5.86 -14.49 2.65
CA CYS A 71 5.99 -15.86 3.14
C CYS A 71 7.45 -16.30 3.00
N ASP A 72 8.10 -16.59 4.11
CA ASP A 72 9.47 -17.13 4.18
C ASP A 72 9.42 -18.55 4.75
N TYR A 73 10.53 -19.28 4.74
CA TYR A 73 10.56 -20.62 5.32
C TYR A 73 10.25 -20.58 6.82
N GLU A 74 9.37 -21.47 7.28
CA GLU A 74 8.85 -21.47 8.66
C GLU A 74 9.95 -21.47 9.74
N HIS A 75 11.07 -22.14 9.49
CA HIS A 75 12.22 -22.22 10.40
C HIS A 75 13.06 -20.94 10.48
N LEU A 76 12.81 -19.96 9.62
CA LEU A 76 13.43 -18.63 9.66
C LEU A 76 12.51 -17.60 10.33
N VAL A 77 11.21 -17.92 10.44
CA VAL A 77 10.19 -16.99 10.91
C VAL A 77 10.06 -17.04 12.44
N ALA A 78 10.40 -15.93 13.09
CA ALA A 78 10.36 -15.76 14.55
C ALA A 78 9.00 -16.12 15.20
N SER A 79 7.88 -15.97 14.49
CA SER A 79 6.55 -16.31 14.99
C SER A 79 6.22 -17.81 14.93
N CYS A 80 6.94 -18.62 14.14
CA CYS A 80 6.69 -20.06 13.99
C CYS A 80 7.55 -20.98 14.88
N TRP A 81 8.45 -20.46 15.71
CA TRP A 81 9.31 -21.31 16.57
C TRP A 81 8.57 -22.05 17.70
N ARG A 82 7.26 -21.84 17.84
CA ARG A 82 6.43 -22.38 18.92
C ARG A 82 5.32 -23.25 18.37
N HIS A 83 5.64 -24.13 17.43
CA HIS A 83 4.67 -25.01 16.79
C HIS A 83 4.99 -26.49 17.05
#